data_AF-A0A495XD34-F1
#
_entry.id   AF-A0A495XD34-F1
#
_cell.length_a   1.000
_cell.length_b   1.000
_cell.length_c   1.000
_cell.angle_alpha   90.00
_cell.angle_beta   90.00
_cell.angle_gamma   90.00
#
_symmetry.space_group_name_H-M   'P 1'
#
loop_
_entity.id
_entity.type
_entity.pdbx_description
1 polymer ?
#
loop_
_entity_poly.entity_id
_entity_poly.type
_entity_poly.pdbx_seq_one_letter_code
_entity_poly.pdbx_strand_id
1 'polypeptide(L)'
;MPEPHRPFRWDLVRPDRLGTLLEDTPPPDLWYLDDLVECAGLVLARSGDSDLRFVGRSADSVFDLLSGALEHTSWRDRLHQVPLSVFGSYRITDAELPQLRANLTALGVSPHALATGRPTAFVDLVHEGSTYTNLHRVLRDWIEDERVAWDVVRRRLRFIGITRRRKTSPKTWRWHQHAEWTADLPASAIRNVSLDWGVWGWFGDRQPKLTRSFPSTRWADESVARPRHDERTRAALAEALAVVEAGRQRRKQLVAVLCEEPAIREPWLRGLVNELRA
;
A
#
# COMPACT_ATOMS: atom_id res chain seq x y z
N MET A 1 13.99 22.28 -2.25
CA MET A 1 13.96 20.81 -2.42
C MET A 1 14.18 20.50 -3.89
N PRO A 2 14.83 19.38 -4.25
CA PRO A 2 14.94 18.95 -5.64
C PRO A 2 13.57 18.62 -6.24
N GLU A 3 13.49 18.52 -7.57
CA GLU A 3 12.28 18.09 -8.27
C GLU A 3 11.93 16.64 -7.91
N PRO A 4 10.67 16.33 -7.58
CA PRO A 4 10.29 14.96 -7.22
C PRO A 4 10.14 14.08 -8.45
N HIS A 5 10.68 12.86 -8.38
CA HIS A 5 10.48 11.81 -9.38
C HIS A 5 9.56 10.72 -8.83
N ARG A 6 8.57 10.34 -9.62
CA ARG A 6 7.59 9.31 -9.27
C ARG A 6 7.50 8.28 -10.39
N PRO A 7 7.63 6.98 -10.10
CA PRO A 7 7.37 5.94 -11.08
C PRO A 7 6.00 6.11 -11.74
N PHE A 8 5.97 6.05 -13.06
CA PHE A 8 4.73 6.09 -13.81
C PHE A 8 3.84 4.90 -13.45
N ARG A 9 2.54 5.18 -13.25
CA ARG A 9 1.48 4.18 -13.16
C ARG A 9 0.26 4.65 -13.94
N TRP A 10 -0.36 3.73 -14.67
CA TRP A 10 -1.63 3.98 -15.35
C TRP A 10 -2.76 4.19 -14.33
N ASP A 11 -3.68 5.10 -14.65
CA ASP A 11 -4.97 5.19 -13.96
C ASP A 11 -5.89 4.09 -14.51
N LEU A 12 -6.09 3.03 -13.72
CA LEU A 12 -6.84 1.85 -14.12
C LEU A 12 -8.34 1.94 -13.80
N VAL A 13 -8.73 2.94 -13.02
CA VAL A 13 -10.15 3.19 -12.72
C VAL A 13 -10.85 3.76 -13.96
N ARG A 14 -10.09 4.44 -14.84
CA ARG A 14 -10.56 4.99 -16.13
C ARG A 14 -9.94 4.23 -17.32
N PRO A 15 -10.45 3.03 -17.65
CA PRO A 15 -9.85 2.16 -18.65
C PRO A 15 -9.98 2.68 -20.09
N ASP A 16 -10.86 3.65 -20.34
CA ASP A 16 -11.03 4.35 -21.61
C ASP A 16 -9.72 4.99 -22.12
N ARG A 17 -8.77 5.24 -21.21
CA ARG A 17 -7.46 5.81 -21.52
C ARG A 17 -6.42 4.80 -22.00
N LEU A 18 -6.75 3.50 -22.01
CA LEU A 18 -5.82 2.44 -22.41
C LEU A 18 -5.82 2.19 -23.92
N GLY A 19 -6.86 2.64 -24.64
CA GLY A 19 -6.97 2.46 -26.09
C GLY A 19 -6.80 0.99 -26.51
N THR A 20 -5.95 0.73 -27.50
CA THR A 20 -5.69 -0.60 -28.06
C THR A 20 -4.56 -1.36 -27.36
N LEU A 21 -4.04 -0.85 -26.24
CA LEU A 21 -2.82 -1.36 -25.58
C LEU A 21 -2.92 -2.83 -25.14
N LEU A 22 -4.14 -3.35 -25.00
CA LEU A 22 -4.44 -4.70 -24.52
C LEU A 22 -5.10 -5.61 -25.58
N GLU A 23 -5.29 -5.18 -26.83
CA GLU A 23 -6.09 -5.91 -27.83
C GLU A 23 -5.63 -7.37 -28.07
N ASP A 24 -4.34 -7.65 -27.92
CA ASP A 24 -3.75 -9.00 -28.09
C ASP A 24 -3.30 -9.64 -26.77
N THR A 25 -3.69 -9.08 -25.62
CA THR A 25 -3.26 -9.61 -24.31
C THR A 25 -4.29 -10.61 -23.79
N PRO A 26 -3.90 -11.88 -23.53
CA PRO A 26 -4.84 -12.87 -23.02
C PRO A 26 -5.39 -12.46 -21.65
N PRO A 27 -6.62 -12.87 -21.32
CA PRO A 27 -7.18 -12.61 -20.00
C PRO A 27 -6.33 -13.29 -18.91
N PRO A 28 -6.03 -12.58 -17.81
CA PRO A 28 -5.25 -13.12 -16.71
C PRO A 28 -6.06 -14.15 -15.92
N ASP A 29 -5.39 -15.18 -15.40
CA ASP A 29 -5.99 -16.09 -14.42
C ASP A 29 -5.83 -15.50 -13.01
N LEU A 30 -6.96 -15.14 -12.40
CA LEU A 30 -7.03 -14.55 -11.06
C LEU A 30 -7.35 -15.59 -9.99
N TRP A 31 -6.67 -16.74 -10.01
CA TRP A 31 -6.87 -17.85 -9.06
C TRP A 31 -6.80 -17.45 -7.57
N TYR A 32 -6.15 -16.33 -7.25
CA TYR A 32 -5.97 -15.79 -5.89
C TYR A 32 -7.07 -14.81 -5.45
N LEU A 33 -8.10 -14.58 -6.27
CA LEU A 33 -9.03 -13.46 -6.08
C LEU A 33 -9.79 -13.51 -4.75
N ASP A 34 -10.23 -14.68 -4.29
CA ASP A 34 -10.97 -14.79 -3.04
C ASP A 34 -10.11 -14.41 -1.82
N ASP A 35 -8.87 -14.90 -1.76
CA ASP A 35 -7.88 -14.51 -0.74
C ASP A 35 -7.55 -13.01 -0.82
N LEU A 36 -7.50 -12.45 -2.04
CA LEU A 36 -7.25 -11.02 -2.25
C LEU A 36 -8.41 -10.16 -1.72
N VAL A 37 -9.66 -10.56 -1.95
CA VAL A 37 -10.85 -9.85 -1.45
C VAL A 37 -10.90 -9.88 0.08
N GLU A 38 -10.65 -11.04 0.68
CA GLU A 38 -10.55 -11.18 2.15
C GLU A 38 -9.46 -10.24 2.68
N CYS A 39 -8.25 -10.32 2.13
CA CYS A 39 -7.13 -9.49 2.54
C CYS A 39 -7.42 -7.99 2.42
N ALA A 40 -8.00 -7.55 1.31
CA ALA A 40 -8.33 -6.16 1.08
C ALA A 40 -9.40 -5.63 2.06
N GLY A 41 -10.41 -6.43 2.37
CA GLY A 41 -11.41 -6.11 3.40
C GLY A 41 -10.77 -5.95 4.78
N LEU A 42 -9.89 -6.88 5.17
CA LEU A 42 -9.18 -6.79 6.43
C LEU A 42 -8.23 -5.59 6.50
N VAL A 43 -7.55 -5.24 5.39
CA VAL A 43 -6.72 -4.03 5.29
C VAL A 43 -7.57 -2.77 5.52
N LEU A 44 -8.73 -2.67 4.84
CA LEU A 44 -9.65 -1.54 5.02
C LEU A 44 -10.15 -1.45 6.46
N ALA A 45 -10.68 -2.54 7.03
CA ALA A 45 -11.22 -2.55 8.39
C ALA A 45 -10.16 -2.15 9.44
N ARG A 46 -8.89 -2.54 9.21
CA ARG A 46 -7.79 -2.29 10.16
C ARG A 46 -7.09 -0.94 9.92
N SER A 47 -7.44 -0.22 8.85
CA SER A 47 -6.94 1.13 8.55
C SER A 47 -7.41 2.19 9.55
N GLY A 48 -8.55 2.00 10.21
CA GLY A 48 -9.09 2.93 11.21
C GLY A 48 -9.23 4.36 10.70
N ASP A 49 -10.04 4.53 9.66
CA ASP A 49 -10.35 5.83 9.02
C ASP A 49 -9.13 6.61 8.50
N SER A 50 -8.07 5.89 8.13
CA SER A 50 -6.83 6.49 7.61
C SER A 50 -6.83 6.58 6.09
N ASP A 51 -6.04 7.49 5.53
CA ASP A 51 -5.56 7.39 4.16
C ASP A 51 -4.58 6.22 4.04
N LEU A 52 -4.79 5.34 3.06
CA LEU A 52 -3.98 4.16 2.83
C LEU A 52 -2.83 4.49 1.88
N ARG A 53 -1.60 4.21 2.32
CA ARG A 53 -0.37 4.40 1.56
C ARG A 53 0.31 3.06 1.35
N PHE A 54 0.16 2.50 0.15
CA PHE A 54 0.72 1.21 -0.24
C PHE A 54 2.21 1.36 -0.53
N VAL A 55 3.04 0.81 0.34
CA VAL A 55 4.50 0.91 0.27
C VAL A 55 5.04 -0.15 -0.68
N GLY A 56 5.90 0.28 -1.61
CA GLY A 56 6.48 -0.61 -2.62
C GLY A 56 5.45 -1.01 -3.68
N ARG A 57 5.55 -2.26 -4.15
CA ARG A 57 4.72 -2.79 -5.26
C ARG A 57 4.13 -4.16 -4.95
N SER A 58 4.44 -4.71 -3.78
CA SER A 58 4.07 -6.07 -3.41
C SER A 58 2.59 -6.14 -3.02
N ALA A 59 2.01 -5.04 -2.55
CA ALA A 59 0.57 -4.92 -2.26
C ALA A 59 -0.22 -4.22 -3.38
N ASP A 60 0.33 -4.12 -4.59
CA ASP A 60 -0.34 -3.46 -5.74
C ASP A 60 -1.71 -4.09 -6.05
N SER A 61 -1.85 -5.41 -5.99
CA SER A 61 -3.15 -6.07 -6.23
C SER A 61 -4.22 -5.67 -5.22
N VAL A 62 -3.82 -5.41 -3.95
CA VAL A 62 -4.76 -4.92 -2.93
C VAL A 62 -5.16 -3.49 -3.25
N PHE A 63 -4.21 -2.65 -3.64
CA PHE A 63 -4.47 -1.29 -4.10
C PHE A 63 -5.42 -1.27 -5.31
N ASP A 64 -5.17 -2.12 -6.31
CA ASP A 64 -5.97 -2.19 -7.54
C ASP A 64 -7.40 -2.67 -7.26
N LEU A 65 -7.55 -3.75 -6.47
CA LEU A 65 -8.86 -4.27 -6.09
C LEU A 65 -9.67 -3.19 -5.35
N LEU A 66 -9.04 -2.51 -4.39
CA LEU A 66 -9.70 -1.45 -3.63
C LEU A 66 -10.01 -0.23 -4.49
N SER A 67 -9.18 0.11 -5.48
CA SER A 67 -9.42 1.23 -6.39
C SER A 67 -10.72 1.05 -7.18
N GLY A 68 -11.00 -0.17 -7.67
CA GLY A 68 -12.28 -0.48 -8.32
C GLY A 68 -13.44 -0.58 -7.33
N ALA A 69 -13.23 -1.22 -6.17
CA ALA A 69 -14.27 -1.36 -5.16
C ALA A 69 -14.73 -0.01 -4.60
N LEU A 70 -13.83 0.95 -4.44
CA LEU A 70 -14.09 2.26 -3.81
C LEU A 70 -14.34 3.39 -4.80
N GLU A 71 -14.43 3.11 -6.11
CA GLU A 71 -14.53 4.13 -7.16
C GLU A 71 -15.68 5.14 -6.94
N HIS A 72 -16.79 4.72 -6.35
CA HIS A 72 -17.98 5.55 -6.13
C HIS A 72 -18.24 5.85 -4.65
N THR A 73 -17.21 5.77 -3.81
CA THR A 73 -17.31 6.03 -2.37
C THR A 73 -16.51 7.28 -1.99
N SER A 74 -16.74 7.79 -0.79
CA SER A 74 -15.95 8.87 -0.17
C SER A 74 -14.50 8.46 0.13
N TRP A 75 -14.15 7.20 -0.13
CA TRP A 75 -12.82 6.63 0.05
C TRP A 75 -12.00 6.55 -1.24
N ARG A 76 -12.60 6.88 -2.40
CA ARG A 76 -11.92 6.88 -3.70
C ARG A 76 -10.56 7.55 -3.68
N ASP A 77 -10.48 8.74 -3.07
CA ASP A 77 -9.27 9.57 -3.06
C ASP A 77 -8.36 9.29 -1.85
N ARG A 78 -8.61 8.21 -1.09
CA ARG A 78 -7.84 7.83 0.12
C ARG A 78 -6.82 6.72 -0.14
N LEU A 79 -6.72 6.23 -1.37
CA LEU A 79 -5.74 5.21 -1.75
C LEU A 79 -4.57 5.88 -2.46
N HIS A 80 -3.36 5.66 -1.95
CA HIS A 80 -2.14 6.23 -2.51
C HIS A 80 -1.05 5.18 -2.61
N GLN A 81 -0.22 5.31 -3.63
CA GLN A 81 1.00 4.53 -3.72
C GLN A 81 2.17 5.30 -3.11
N VAL A 82 3.04 4.57 -2.43
CA VAL A 82 4.36 5.03 -2.00
C VAL A 82 5.38 4.06 -2.60
N PRO A 83 5.74 4.24 -3.88
CA PRO A 83 6.69 3.36 -4.54
C PRO A 83 8.05 3.55 -3.86
N LEU A 84 8.38 2.68 -2.92
CA LEU A 84 9.61 2.72 -2.14
C LEU A 84 10.14 1.29 -2.07
N SER A 85 11.40 1.09 -2.45
CA SER A 85 12.04 -0.22 -2.40
C SER A 85 13.36 -0.12 -1.63
N VAL A 86 13.30 -0.33 -0.32
CA VAL A 86 14.46 -0.24 0.57
C VAL A 86 14.46 -1.44 1.50
N PHE A 87 15.21 -2.47 1.12
CA PHE A 87 15.24 -3.74 1.83
C PHE A 87 16.47 -3.90 2.71
N GLY A 88 16.33 -4.66 3.80
CA GLY A 88 17.42 -5.02 4.69
C GLY A 88 17.95 -3.83 5.51
N SER A 89 19.24 -3.87 5.82
CA SER A 89 19.95 -2.86 6.63
C SER A 89 20.44 -1.65 5.83
N TYR A 90 19.78 -1.35 4.70
CA TYR A 90 20.18 -0.24 3.83
C TYR A 90 20.26 1.07 4.61
N ARG A 91 21.42 1.72 4.54
CA ARG A 91 21.64 3.03 5.15
C ARG A 91 21.49 4.09 4.08
N ILE A 92 20.43 4.89 4.21
CA ILE A 92 20.21 6.05 3.36
C ILE A 92 21.25 7.11 3.72
N THR A 93 21.93 7.61 2.70
CA THR A 93 23.02 8.59 2.86
C THR A 93 22.49 10.03 2.87
N ASP A 94 23.28 10.95 3.42
CA ASP A 94 22.94 12.38 3.43
C ASP A 94 22.73 12.96 2.03
N ALA A 95 23.42 12.40 1.02
CA ALA A 95 23.26 12.80 -0.38
C ALA A 95 21.92 12.33 -0.98
N GLU A 96 21.39 11.19 -0.53
CA GLU A 96 20.13 10.64 -1.02
C GLU A 96 18.90 11.24 -0.32
N LEU A 97 19.07 11.67 0.94
CA LEU A 97 17.98 12.17 1.79
C LEU A 97 17.16 13.32 1.14
N PRO A 98 17.77 14.37 0.55
CA PRO A 98 17.01 15.46 -0.06
C PRO A 98 16.08 14.98 -1.18
N GLN A 99 16.56 14.07 -2.04
CA GLN A 99 15.75 13.53 -3.14
C GLN A 99 14.63 12.62 -2.61
N LEU A 100 14.93 11.76 -1.63
CA LEU A 100 13.92 10.93 -1.00
C LEU A 100 12.82 11.77 -0.35
N ARG A 101 13.18 12.82 0.41
CA ARG A 101 12.22 13.74 1.03
C ARG A 101 11.36 14.44 -0.01
N ALA A 102 11.93 14.93 -1.12
CA ALA A 102 11.16 15.51 -2.21
C ALA A 102 10.15 14.52 -2.80
N ASN A 103 10.60 13.29 -3.10
CA ASN A 103 9.74 12.24 -3.64
C ASN A 103 8.61 11.88 -2.66
N LEU A 104 8.89 11.73 -1.37
CA LEU A 104 7.89 11.44 -0.34
C LEU A 104 6.90 12.59 -0.15
N THR A 105 7.36 13.86 -0.13
CA THR A 105 6.47 15.03 -0.05
C THR A 105 5.50 15.06 -1.22
N ALA A 106 5.96 14.76 -2.44
CA ALA A 106 5.10 14.69 -3.64
C ALA A 106 4.07 13.54 -3.60
N LEU A 107 4.20 12.62 -2.66
CA LEU A 107 3.28 11.52 -2.36
C LEU A 107 2.46 11.80 -1.09
N GLY A 108 2.50 13.04 -0.58
CA GLY A 108 1.80 13.44 0.64
C GLY A 108 2.39 12.82 1.91
N VAL A 109 3.66 12.43 1.90
CA VAL A 109 4.40 11.89 3.04
C VAL A 109 5.48 12.90 3.45
N SER A 110 5.14 13.76 4.40
CA SER A 110 6.07 14.73 5.01
C SER A 110 5.67 14.95 6.47
N PRO A 111 6.56 15.44 7.34
CA PRO A 111 6.24 15.68 8.75
C PRO A 111 4.95 16.50 8.94
N HIS A 112 4.82 17.61 8.21
CA HIS A 112 3.63 18.47 8.29
C HIS A 112 2.37 17.79 7.78
N ALA A 113 2.43 17.08 6.64
CA ALA A 113 1.28 16.37 6.09
C ALA A 113 0.80 15.26 7.04
N LEU A 114 1.71 14.52 7.65
CA LEU A 114 1.40 13.47 8.63
C LEU A 114 0.84 14.03 9.93
N ALA A 115 1.22 15.26 10.31
CA ALA A 115 0.75 15.90 11.53
C ALA A 115 -0.66 16.52 11.41
N THR A 116 -1.08 16.94 10.20
CA THR A 116 -2.27 17.78 9.99
C THR A 116 -3.36 17.10 9.15
N GLY A 117 -3.00 16.29 8.15
CA GLY A 117 -3.93 15.58 7.26
C GLY A 117 -4.62 14.40 7.92
N ARG A 118 -5.47 13.63 7.21
CA ARG A 118 -6.09 12.42 7.80
C ARG A 118 -5.00 11.48 8.35
N PRO A 119 -5.33 10.67 9.38
CA PRO A 119 -4.43 9.60 9.81
C PRO A 119 -3.93 8.79 8.61
N THR A 120 -2.71 8.26 8.71
CA THR A 120 -2.04 7.58 7.62
C THR A 120 -1.78 6.12 8.00
N ALA A 121 -2.26 5.20 7.17
CA ALA A 121 -1.96 3.78 7.28
C ALA A 121 -1.01 3.37 6.15
N PHE A 122 0.24 3.05 6.50
CA PHE A 122 1.16 2.40 5.58
C PHE A 122 0.78 0.92 5.45
N VAL A 123 0.74 0.41 4.21
CA VAL A 123 0.36 -0.97 3.90
C VAL A 123 1.45 -1.61 3.04
N ASP A 124 1.94 -2.79 3.42
CA ASP A 124 3.02 -3.49 2.73
C ASP A 124 2.83 -5.01 2.87
N LEU A 125 3.38 -5.75 1.91
CA LEU A 125 3.55 -7.20 1.98
C LEU A 125 4.85 -7.50 2.75
N VAL A 126 4.71 -7.92 4.01
CA VAL A 126 5.84 -7.95 4.95
C VAL A 126 6.45 -9.35 5.05
N HIS A 127 7.72 -9.45 4.63
CA HIS A 127 8.59 -10.60 4.93
C HIS A 127 9.24 -10.43 6.31
N GLU A 128 10.18 -9.50 6.44
CA GLU A 128 10.96 -9.23 7.68
C GLU A 128 10.65 -7.88 8.34
N GLY A 129 9.99 -6.96 7.63
CA GLY A 129 9.65 -5.62 8.12
C GLY A 129 10.73 -4.56 7.90
N SER A 130 11.83 -4.89 7.23
CA SER A 130 12.95 -3.95 6.98
C SER A 130 12.54 -2.70 6.20
N THR A 131 11.63 -2.80 5.22
CA THR A 131 11.06 -1.64 4.52
C THR A 131 10.43 -0.64 5.49
N TYR A 132 9.62 -1.11 6.43
CA TYR A 132 9.00 -0.26 7.44
C TYR A 132 10.03 0.31 8.42
N THR A 133 11.03 -0.46 8.82
CA THR A 133 12.13 0.05 9.65
C THR A 133 12.87 1.21 8.97
N ASN A 134 13.19 1.07 7.69
CA ASN A 134 13.88 2.12 6.93
C ASN A 134 12.98 3.35 6.73
N LEU A 135 11.70 3.16 6.38
CA LEU A 135 10.74 4.25 6.25
C LEU A 135 10.54 4.98 7.59
N HIS A 136 10.33 4.25 8.69
CA HIS A 136 10.15 4.83 10.01
C HIS A 136 11.36 5.66 10.43
N ARG A 137 12.58 5.14 10.23
CA ARG A 137 13.82 5.88 10.54
C ARG A 137 13.86 7.23 9.81
N VAL A 138 13.67 7.22 8.48
CA VAL A 138 13.63 8.45 7.68
C VAL A 138 12.59 9.43 8.19
N LEU A 139 11.38 8.95 8.50
CA LEU A 139 10.30 9.80 9.00
C LEU A 139 10.63 10.36 10.39
N ARG A 140 11.17 9.54 11.28
CA ARG A 140 11.48 9.96 12.65
C ARG A 140 12.54 11.06 12.66
N ASP A 141 13.63 10.86 11.93
CA ASP A 141 14.73 11.81 11.80
C ASP A 141 14.24 13.11 11.14
N TRP A 142 13.41 12.98 10.08
CA TRP A 142 12.86 14.15 9.38
C TRP A 142 11.87 14.96 10.23
N ILE A 143 11.04 14.28 11.04
CA ILE A 143 10.13 14.95 12.00
C ILE A 143 10.92 15.73 13.05
N GLU A 144 12.04 15.18 13.51
CA GLU A 144 12.94 15.85 14.45
C GLU A 144 13.63 17.06 13.82
N ASP A 145 14.17 16.92 12.61
CA ASP A 145 14.78 18.02 11.85
C ASP A 145 13.83 19.20 11.67
N GLU A 146 12.57 18.94 11.30
CA GLU A 146 11.54 19.97 11.09
C GLU A 146 10.85 20.39 12.39
N ARG A 147 11.24 19.83 13.53
CA ARG A 147 10.67 20.11 14.87
C ARG A 147 9.14 19.96 14.92
N VAL A 148 8.60 19.03 14.13
CA VAL A 148 7.18 18.69 14.19
C VAL A 148 6.93 17.81 15.41
N ALA A 149 5.84 18.05 16.13
CA ALA A 149 5.53 17.35 17.37
C ALA A 149 5.33 15.84 17.12
N TRP A 150 6.33 15.03 17.48
CA TRP A 150 6.30 13.56 17.32
C TRP A 150 5.07 12.92 17.97
N ASP A 151 4.70 13.41 19.15
CA ASP A 151 3.51 12.92 19.87
C ASP A 151 2.19 13.09 19.10
N VAL A 152 2.11 14.09 18.21
CA VAL A 152 0.97 14.26 17.32
C VAL A 152 1.07 13.25 16.19
N VAL A 153 2.22 13.18 15.51
CA VAL A 153 2.41 12.31 14.34
C VAL A 153 2.22 10.84 14.69
N ARG A 154 2.86 10.34 15.76
CA ARG A 154 2.84 8.91 16.11
C ARG A 154 1.46 8.35 16.41
N ARG A 155 0.51 9.19 16.86
CA ARG A 155 -0.89 8.80 17.12
C ARG A 155 -1.73 8.75 15.84
N ARG A 156 -1.25 9.37 14.76
CA ARG A 156 -1.90 9.42 13.44
C ARG A 156 -1.30 8.40 12.46
N LEU A 157 -0.25 7.68 12.85
CA LEU A 157 0.36 6.64 12.03
C LEU A 157 -0.20 5.25 12.34
N ARG A 158 -0.34 4.45 11.29
CA ARG A 158 -0.54 3.01 11.35
C ARG A 158 0.34 2.30 10.35
N PHE A 159 0.72 1.07 10.68
CA PHE A 159 1.46 0.16 9.81
C PHE A 159 0.72 -1.17 9.76
N ILE A 160 0.22 -1.51 8.57
CA ILE A 160 -0.50 -2.75 8.28
C ILE A 160 0.45 -3.68 7.54
N GLY A 161 0.88 -4.75 8.18
CA GLY A 161 1.68 -5.79 7.55
C GLY A 161 0.81 -6.89 6.98
N ILE A 162 0.82 -7.07 5.66
CA ILE A 162 0.25 -8.26 5.02
C ILE A 162 1.31 -9.36 5.08
N THR A 163 1.11 -10.28 6.01
CA THR A 163 2.03 -11.35 6.36
C THR A 163 1.57 -12.68 5.81
N ARG A 164 2.50 -13.61 5.69
CA ARG A 164 2.19 -15.00 5.36
C ARG A 164 1.44 -15.66 6.53
N ARG A 165 0.29 -16.28 6.24
CA ARG A 165 -0.50 -17.08 7.19
C ARG A 165 0.38 -18.22 7.69
N ARG A 166 0.54 -18.28 9.01
CA ARG A 166 1.21 -19.37 9.73
C ARG A 166 0.19 -20.01 10.66
N LYS A 167 0.47 -21.22 11.15
CA LYS A 167 -0.33 -21.81 12.23
C LYS A 167 -0.45 -20.81 13.39
N THR A 168 -1.66 -20.63 13.90
CA THR A 168 -1.91 -19.74 15.04
C THR A 168 -1.25 -20.32 16.29
N SER A 169 -0.23 -19.64 16.81
CA SER A 169 0.48 -20.02 18.03
C SER A 169 0.97 -18.75 18.75
N PRO A 170 1.04 -18.74 20.09
CA PRO A 170 1.73 -17.69 20.83
C PRO A 170 3.21 -17.54 20.42
N LYS A 171 3.82 -18.60 19.89
CA LYS A 171 5.21 -18.62 19.40
C LYS A 171 5.35 -18.22 17.92
N THR A 172 4.24 -17.85 17.26
CA THR A 172 4.29 -17.42 15.87
C THR A 172 5.08 -16.14 15.78
N TRP A 173 6.24 -16.22 15.12
CA TRP A 173 7.09 -15.08 14.82
C TRP A 173 6.29 -13.98 14.11
N ARG A 174 6.46 -12.73 14.58
CA ARG A 174 5.81 -11.54 14.04
C ARG A 174 6.86 -10.46 13.83
N TRP A 175 6.94 -9.91 12.62
CA TRP A 175 7.97 -8.94 12.25
C TRP A 175 8.11 -7.76 13.23
N HIS A 176 6.98 -7.22 13.71
CA HIS A 176 6.99 -6.07 14.61
C HIS A 176 7.60 -6.36 15.98
N GLN A 177 7.58 -7.61 16.45
CA GLN A 177 8.23 -8.00 17.71
C GLN A 177 9.77 -7.95 17.63
N HIS A 178 10.31 -7.86 16.42
CA HIS A 178 11.75 -7.76 16.14
C HIS A 178 12.14 -6.39 15.58
N ALA A 179 11.22 -5.42 15.64
CA ALA A 179 11.41 -4.08 15.16
C ALA A 179 11.23 -3.10 16.34
N GLU A 180 12.34 -2.74 16.99
CA GLU A 180 12.35 -1.95 18.24
C GLU A 180 11.54 -0.66 18.13
N TRP A 181 11.61 0.03 16.99
CA TRP A 181 10.87 1.28 16.72
C TRP A 181 9.36 1.15 16.88
N THR A 182 8.80 -0.06 16.79
CA THR A 182 7.35 -0.24 16.95
C THR A 182 6.89 0.03 18.38
N ALA A 183 7.79 -0.01 19.37
CA ALA A 183 7.52 0.38 20.75
C ALA A 183 7.28 1.88 20.92
N ASP A 184 7.72 2.71 19.97
CA ASP A 184 7.50 4.17 19.99
C ASP A 184 6.06 4.54 19.61
N LEU A 185 5.32 3.61 19.01
CA LEU A 185 3.95 3.80 18.54
C LEU A 185 2.92 3.25 19.52
N PRO A 186 1.68 3.77 19.50
CA PRO A 186 0.57 3.14 20.21
C PRO A 186 0.39 1.68 19.76
N ALA A 187 0.00 0.79 20.67
CA ALA A 187 -0.27 -0.62 20.35
C ALA A 187 -1.35 -0.80 19.27
N SER A 188 -2.18 0.23 19.04
CA SER A 188 -3.17 0.25 17.96
C SER A 188 -2.60 0.53 16.57
N ALA A 189 -1.38 1.08 16.48
CA ALA A 189 -0.75 1.50 15.24
C ALA A 189 -0.28 0.32 14.38
N ILE A 190 0.14 -0.79 15.00
CA ILE A 190 0.61 -1.96 14.27
C ILE A 190 -0.52 -2.98 14.11
N ARG A 191 -0.86 -3.31 12.87
CA ARG A 191 -1.85 -4.32 12.52
C ARG A 191 -1.26 -5.30 11.51
N ASN A 192 -1.74 -6.54 11.55
CA ASN A 192 -1.35 -7.54 10.57
C ASN A 192 -2.57 -8.11 9.90
N VAL A 193 -2.46 -8.42 8.62
CA VAL A 193 -3.41 -9.24 7.85
C VAL A 193 -2.63 -10.46 7.38
N SER A 194 -3.25 -11.63 7.33
CA SER A 194 -2.58 -12.86 6.91
C SER A 194 -3.12 -13.33 5.57
N LEU A 195 -2.24 -13.65 4.63
CA LEU A 195 -2.57 -14.26 3.33
C LEU A 195 -2.09 -15.71 3.27
N ASP A 196 -2.77 -16.55 2.50
CA ASP A 196 -2.26 -17.88 2.17
C ASP A 196 -0.80 -17.82 1.66
N TRP A 197 -0.01 -18.87 1.94
CA TRP A 197 1.40 -18.91 1.57
C TRP A 197 1.63 -18.78 0.07
N GLY A 198 0.83 -19.47 -0.74
CA GLY A 198 0.93 -19.45 -2.19
C GLY A 198 0.59 -18.08 -2.76
N VAL A 199 -0.49 -17.46 -2.26
CA VAL A 199 -0.91 -16.12 -2.68
C VAL A 199 0.08 -15.04 -2.24
N TRP A 200 0.54 -15.12 -0.99
CA TRP A 200 1.56 -14.21 -0.47
C TRP A 200 2.85 -14.29 -1.30
N GLY A 201 3.32 -15.50 -1.60
CA GLY A 201 4.52 -15.71 -2.44
C GLY A 201 4.31 -15.28 -3.89
N TRP A 202 3.10 -15.45 -4.44
CA TRP A 202 2.78 -14.92 -5.77
C TRP A 202 2.99 -13.41 -5.82
N PHE A 203 2.37 -12.65 -4.91
CA PHE A 203 2.48 -11.19 -4.90
C PHE A 203 3.88 -10.67 -4.58
N GLY A 204 4.64 -11.37 -3.72
CA GLY A 204 6.00 -10.98 -3.36
C GLY A 204 7.01 -11.26 -4.47
N ASP A 205 6.94 -12.44 -5.08
CA ASP A 205 8.09 -13.01 -5.80
C ASP A 205 7.84 -13.20 -7.30
N ARG A 206 6.59 -13.50 -7.70
CA ARG A 206 6.30 -14.03 -9.05
C ARG A 206 5.48 -13.09 -9.92
N GLN A 207 4.56 -12.37 -9.31
CA GLN A 207 3.62 -11.50 -10.01
C GLN A 207 4.37 -10.46 -10.86
N PRO A 208 4.08 -10.38 -12.18
CA PRO A 208 4.52 -9.27 -13.01
C PRO A 208 4.07 -7.93 -12.42
N LYS A 209 4.98 -6.96 -12.34
CA LYS A 209 4.71 -5.66 -11.71
C LYS A 209 4.58 -4.57 -12.76
N LEU A 210 3.48 -3.83 -12.68
CA LEU A 210 3.17 -2.72 -13.58
C LEU A 210 4.21 -1.59 -13.46
N THR A 211 4.47 -1.15 -12.23
CA THR A 211 5.44 -0.09 -11.92
C THR A 211 6.86 -0.64 -11.82
N ARG A 212 7.86 0.18 -12.17
CA ARG A 212 9.27 -0.16 -11.94
C ARG A 212 9.57 -0.19 -10.45
N SER A 213 10.48 -1.06 -10.02
CA SER A 213 11.05 -0.94 -8.66
C SER A 213 11.71 0.42 -8.49
N PHE A 214 11.59 1.01 -7.30
CA PHE A 214 12.10 2.34 -6.97
C PHE A 214 13.09 2.31 -5.78
N PRO A 215 14.24 1.64 -5.96
CA PRO A 215 15.34 1.70 -5.00
C PRO A 215 16.06 3.04 -5.07
N SER A 216 16.97 3.27 -4.13
CA SER A 216 17.76 4.50 -4.02
C SER A 216 18.44 4.93 -5.32
N THR A 217 18.98 3.97 -6.08
CA THR A 217 19.62 4.21 -7.38
C THR A 217 18.70 4.81 -8.45
N ARG A 218 17.38 4.88 -8.19
CA ARG A 218 16.38 5.46 -9.10
C ARG A 218 15.69 6.69 -8.54
N TRP A 219 15.96 7.12 -7.32
CA TRP A 219 15.25 8.25 -6.72
C TRP A 219 15.43 9.57 -7.46
N ALA A 220 16.58 9.75 -8.11
CA ALA A 220 16.91 10.90 -8.95
C ALA A 220 16.79 10.59 -10.47
N ASP A 221 16.29 9.40 -10.85
CA ASP A 221 16.19 9.00 -12.25
C ASP A 221 14.85 9.45 -12.84
N GLU A 222 14.86 10.51 -13.65
CA GLU A 222 13.68 11.03 -14.37
C GLU A 222 12.99 9.97 -15.27
N SER A 223 13.74 8.98 -15.75
CA SER A 223 13.20 7.97 -16.67
C SER A 223 12.13 7.08 -16.02
N VAL A 224 12.05 7.06 -14.68
CA VAL A 224 11.00 6.33 -13.94
C VAL A 224 9.60 6.86 -14.25
N ALA A 225 9.48 8.12 -14.65
CA ALA A 225 8.20 8.75 -15.02
C ALA A 225 7.72 8.36 -16.43
N ARG A 226 8.53 7.60 -17.19
CA ARG A 226 8.15 7.14 -18.53
C ARG A 226 7.41 5.79 -18.46
N PRO A 227 6.26 5.65 -19.14
CA PRO A 227 5.58 4.36 -19.25
C PRO A 227 6.45 3.32 -19.96
N ARG A 228 6.24 2.05 -19.62
CA ARG A 228 6.81 0.91 -20.33
C ARG A 228 5.75 0.24 -21.21
N HIS A 229 6.14 -0.25 -22.38
CA HIS A 229 5.24 -0.91 -23.31
C HIS A 229 5.69 -2.32 -23.69
N ASP A 230 6.66 -2.88 -22.95
CA ASP A 230 7.11 -4.26 -23.16
C ASP A 230 6.02 -5.27 -22.81
N GLU A 231 6.14 -6.48 -23.37
CA GLU A 231 5.16 -7.56 -23.21
C GLU A 231 4.84 -7.88 -21.75
N ARG A 232 5.85 -7.90 -20.88
CA ARG A 232 5.65 -8.14 -19.44
C ARG A 232 4.86 -7.01 -18.78
N THR A 233 5.07 -5.77 -19.20
CA THR A 233 4.28 -4.63 -18.72
C THR A 233 2.83 -4.71 -19.21
N ARG A 234 2.59 -5.14 -20.47
CA ARG A 234 1.22 -5.35 -20.98
C ARG A 234 0.48 -6.46 -20.23
N ALA A 235 1.15 -7.58 -19.94
CA ALA A 235 0.57 -8.65 -19.12
C ALA A 235 0.25 -8.18 -17.70
N ALA A 236 1.17 -7.44 -17.06
CA ALA A 236 0.93 -6.85 -15.74
C ALA A 236 -0.23 -5.83 -15.75
N LEU A 237 -0.36 -5.07 -16.84
CA LEU A 237 -1.45 -4.12 -17.02
C LEU A 237 -2.81 -4.81 -17.19
N ALA A 238 -2.88 -5.89 -17.99
CA ALA A 238 -4.09 -6.69 -18.13
C ALA A 238 -4.52 -7.32 -16.80
N GLU A 239 -3.57 -7.86 -16.03
CA GLU A 239 -3.82 -8.39 -14.68
C GLU A 239 -4.36 -7.31 -13.74
N ALA A 240 -3.68 -6.17 -13.64
CA ALA A 240 -4.10 -5.07 -12.77
C ALA A 240 -5.48 -4.53 -13.16
N LEU A 241 -5.77 -4.39 -14.45
CA LEU A 241 -7.09 -3.97 -14.94
C LEU A 241 -8.19 -4.98 -14.56
N ALA A 242 -7.92 -6.27 -14.74
CA ALA A 242 -8.87 -7.33 -14.36
C ALA A 242 -9.11 -7.35 -12.84
N VAL A 243 -8.09 -7.05 -12.03
CA VAL A 243 -8.22 -6.92 -10.57
C VAL A 243 -9.06 -5.70 -10.17
N VAL A 244 -8.89 -4.54 -10.83
CA VAL A 244 -9.76 -3.37 -10.61
C VAL A 244 -11.21 -3.71 -10.93
N GLU A 245 -11.45 -4.36 -12.07
CA GLU A 245 -12.79 -4.76 -12.48
C GLU A 245 -13.41 -5.78 -11.50
N ALA A 246 -12.62 -6.74 -11.05
CA ALA A 246 -13.03 -7.66 -9.99
C ALA A 246 -13.40 -6.91 -8.70
N GLY A 247 -12.67 -5.85 -8.33
CA GLY A 247 -13.00 -4.99 -7.20
C GLY A 247 -14.41 -4.39 -7.28
N ARG A 248 -14.82 -3.92 -8.47
CA ARG A 248 -16.19 -3.41 -8.71
C ARG A 248 -17.24 -4.51 -8.50
N GLN A 249 -16.98 -5.69 -9.02
CA GLN A 249 -17.91 -6.83 -8.98
C GLN A 249 -17.99 -7.49 -7.59
N ARG A 250 -16.92 -7.39 -6.79
CA ARG A 250 -16.77 -8.06 -5.49
C ARG A 250 -17.11 -7.19 -4.28
N ARG A 251 -17.74 -6.02 -4.47
CA ARG A 251 -18.16 -5.13 -3.36
C ARG A 251 -18.99 -5.85 -2.29
N LYS A 252 -19.88 -6.76 -2.68
CA LYS A 252 -20.70 -7.54 -1.72
C LYS A 252 -19.85 -8.46 -0.84
N GLN A 253 -18.87 -9.14 -1.41
CA GLN A 253 -17.93 -9.98 -0.68
C GLN A 253 -17.05 -9.14 0.25
N LEU A 254 -16.57 -7.99 -0.24
CA LEU A 254 -15.82 -7.03 0.58
C LEU A 254 -16.64 -6.58 1.80
N VAL A 255 -17.92 -6.23 1.60
CA VAL A 255 -18.85 -5.86 2.68
C VAL A 255 -19.02 -6.99 3.69
N ALA A 256 -19.09 -8.25 3.26
CA ALA A 256 -19.19 -9.39 4.18
C ALA A 256 -17.98 -9.43 5.13
N VAL A 257 -16.77 -9.33 4.60
CA VAL A 257 -15.53 -9.28 5.38
C VAL A 257 -15.52 -8.08 6.36
N LEU A 258 -15.92 -6.89 5.89
CA LEU A 258 -15.98 -5.70 6.74
C LEU A 258 -16.97 -5.83 7.90
N CYS A 259 -18.10 -6.53 7.68
CA CYS A 259 -19.12 -6.73 8.72
C CYS A 259 -18.66 -7.68 9.84
N GLU A 260 -17.71 -8.57 9.56
CA GLU A 260 -17.16 -9.52 10.54
C GLU A 260 -16.07 -8.90 11.43
N GLU A 261 -15.47 -7.78 11.00
CA GLU A 261 -14.40 -7.13 11.75
C GLU A 261 -14.95 -6.28 12.91
N PRO A 262 -14.30 -6.27 14.10
CA PRO A 262 -14.75 -5.49 15.26
C PRO A 262 -14.94 -4.00 15.00
N ALA A 263 -14.20 -3.44 14.04
CA ALA A 263 -14.27 -2.05 13.62
C ALA A 263 -15.65 -1.66 13.05
N ILE A 264 -16.55 -2.62 12.74
CA ILE A 264 -17.92 -2.31 12.28
C ILE A 264 -18.73 -1.54 13.34
N ARG A 265 -18.27 -1.57 14.60
CA ARG A 265 -18.82 -0.76 15.70
C ARG A 265 -18.46 0.72 15.56
N GLU A 266 -17.52 1.08 14.71
CA GLU A 266 -17.10 2.46 14.47
C GLU A 266 -17.96 3.12 13.37
N PRO A 267 -18.38 4.40 13.53
CA PRO A 267 -19.24 5.07 12.56
C PRO A 267 -18.66 5.15 11.15
N TRP A 268 -17.35 5.36 11.02
CA TRP A 268 -16.68 5.48 9.72
C TRP A 268 -16.81 4.20 8.88
N LEU A 269 -16.67 3.02 9.50
CA LEU A 269 -16.73 1.76 8.76
C LEU A 269 -18.17 1.42 8.36
N ARG A 270 -19.16 1.74 9.21
CA ARG A 270 -20.57 1.64 8.81
C ARG A 270 -20.92 2.57 7.66
N GLY A 271 -20.41 3.80 7.67
CA GLY A 271 -20.54 4.74 6.56
C GLY A 271 -20.02 4.15 5.27
N LEU A 272 -18.78 3.65 5.27
CA LEU A 272 -18.18 2.99 4.12
C LEU A 272 -18.97 1.76 3.64
N VAL A 273 -19.42 0.91 4.56
CA VAL A 273 -20.24 -0.27 4.21
C VAL A 273 -21.55 0.13 3.53
N ASN A 274 -22.18 1.22 3.96
CA ASN A 274 -23.39 1.73 3.32
C ASN A 274 -23.10 2.25 1.91
N GLU A 275 -22.01 3.00 1.73
CA GLU A 275 -21.58 3.48 0.41
C GLU A 275 -21.23 2.32 -0.55
N LEU A 276 -20.61 1.25 -0.04
CA LEU A 276 -20.29 0.04 -0.84
C LEU A 276 -21.51 -0.78 -1.27
N ARG A 277 -22.64 -0.63 -0.56
CA ARG A 277 -23.90 -1.34 -0.86
C ARG A 277 -24.78 -0.57 -1.86
N ALA A 278 -24.58 0.74 -1.98
CA ALA A 278 -25.27 1.60 -2.93
C ALA A 278 -24.79 1.32 -4.37
#